data_AF-A0ABD4E078-F1
#
_entry.id   AF-A0ABD4E078-F1
#
_cell.length_a   1.000
_cell.length_b   1.000
_cell.length_c   1.000
_cell.angle_alpha   90.00
_cell.angle_beta   90.00
_cell.angle_gamma   90.00
#
_symmetry.space_group_name_H-M   'P 1'
#
loop_
_entity.id
_entity.type
_entity.pdbx_description
1 polymer ?
#
loop_
_entity_poly.entity_id
_entity_poly.type
_entity_poly.pdbx_seq_one_letter_code
_entity_poly.pdbx_strand_id
1 'polypeptide(L)'
;MINSVPVAINNAARTVTLKHPNAQDCMVFRKVLGRVAPDGSTEGGLPTLGGLGVLTPEDEETFEYRPLGEGKVLITSHFDGTLDMTDRGDALAPDVQLLEALVESLDVPGFAVKKYDLIAMMPGGGVVIGYEVVGMTSAVGIYPYAQKWVLAPRDELSDLTPWTK
;
A
#
# COMPACT_ATOMS: atom_id res chain seq x y z
N MET A 1 22.59 -18.81 -10.66
CA MET A 1 22.72 -18.87 -9.19
C MET A 1 22.53 -17.53 -8.49
N ILE A 2 22.79 -16.38 -9.11
CA ILE A 2 22.69 -15.08 -8.41
C ILE A 2 21.26 -14.73 -7.93
N ASN A 3 20.23 -15.21 -8.61
CA ASN A 3 18.82 -14.95 -8.27
C ASN A 3 18.24 -15.90 -7.21
N SER A 4 18.98 -16.92 -6.72
CA SER A 4 18.43 -17.85 -5.73
C SER A 4 18.31 -17.22 -4.34
N VAL A 5 19.19 -16.27 -4.01
CA VAL A 5 19.18 -15.58 -2.72
C VAL A 5 17.95 -14.68 -2.58
N PRO A 6 17.62 -13.78 -3.54
CA PRO A 6 16.44 -12.92 -3.39
C PRO A 6 15.12 -13.73 -3.42
N VAL A 7 15.05 -14.83 -4.18
CA VAL A 7 13.90 -15.73 -4.15
C VAL A 7 13.71 -16.36 -2.77
N ALA A 8 14.79 -16.83 -2.13
CA ALA A 8 14.73 -17.37 -0.78
C ALA A 8 14.26 -16.31 0.25
N ILE A 9 14.74 -15.08 0.10
CA ILE A 9 14.33 -13.95 0.96
C ILE A 9 12.84 -13.65 0.79
N ASN A 10 12.33 -13.59 -0.44
CA ASN A 10 10.90 -13.35 -0.70
C ASN A 10 10.02 -14.46 -0.14
N ASN A 11 10.43 -15.73 -0.30
CA ASN A 11 9.70 -16.86 0.28
C ASN A 11 9.69 -16.80 1.82
N ALA A 12 10.80 -16.41 2.43
CA ALA A 12 10.88 -16.21 3.88
C ALA A 12 10.00 -15.04 4.33
N ALA A 13 10.07 -13.90 3.66
CA ALA A 13 9.25 -12.71 3.95
C ALA A 13 7.75 -13.03 3.87
N ARG A 14 7.32 -13.77 2.84
CA ARG A 14 5.95 -14.25 2.73
C ARG A 14 5.56 -15.16 3.89
N THR A 15 6.40 -16.13 4.22
CA THR A 15 6.13 -17.06 5.32
C THR A 15 6.01 -16.34 6.65
N VAL A 16 6.87 -15.36 6.91
CA VAL A 16 6.81 -14.52 8.11
C VAL A 16 5.53 -13.69 8.10
N THR A 17 5.26 -12.93 7.05
CA THR A 17 4.07 -12.07 6.97
C THR A 17 2.77 -12.85 7.17
N LEU A 18 2.67 -14.07 6.64
CA LEU A 18 1.46 -14.89 6.77
C LEU A 18 1.28 -15.54 8.15
N LYS A 19 2.37 -15.74 8.90
CA LYS A 19 2.37 -16.54 10.15
C LYS A 19 2.78 -15.76 11.40
N HIS A 20 3.23 -14.51 11.25
CA HIS A 20 3.71 -13.71 12.36
C HIS A 20 2.53 -13.31 13.27
N PRO A 21 2.66 -13.38 14.61
CA PRO A 21 1.56 -13.08 15.53
C PRO A 21 1.07 -11.63 15.45
N ASN A 22 1.96 -10.70 15.10
CA ASN A 22 1.60 -9.29 14.90
C ASN A 22 1.15 -8.97 13.46
N ALA A 23 1.05 -9.97 12.58
CA ALA A 23 0.51 -9.73 11.24
C ALA A 23 -1.02 -9.60 11.32
N GLN A 24 -1.53 -8.50 10.77
CA GLN A 24 -2.95 -8.18 10.78
C GLN A 24 -3.60 -8.59 9.46
N ASP A 25 -4.87 -8.95 9.51
CA ASP A 25 -5.66 -9.18 8.29
C ASP A 25 -5.89 -7.86 7.57
N CYS A 26 -5.87 -7.89 6.24
CA CYS A 26 -6.13 -6.71 5.44
C CYS A 26 -6.86 -7.03 4.12
N MET A 27 -7.59 -6.04 3.61
CA MET A 27 -8.14 -6.05 2.26
C MET A 27 -7.45 -4.97 1.43
N VAL A 28 -6.96 -5.34 0.25
CA VAL A 28 -6.28 -4.39 -0.64
C VAL A 28 -7.27 -3.90 -1.70
N PHE A 29 -7.24 -2.60 -1.98
CA PHE A 29 -8.09 -1.96 -2.97
C PHE A 29 -7.24 -1.22 -4.00
N ARG A 30 -7.67 -1.22 -5.25
CA ARG A 30 -7.06 -0.46 -6.33
C ARG A 30 -7.94 0.72 -6.72
N LYS A 31 -7.34 1.91 -6.81
CA LYS A 31 -7.98 3.06 -7.44
C LYS A 31 -8.15 2.79 -8.94
N VAL A 32 -9.40 2.74 -9.40
CA VAL A 32 -9.78 2.63 -10.81
C VAL A 32 -10.36 3.97 -11.23
N LEU A 33 -9.77 4.56 -12.27
CA LEU A 33 -10.21 5.85 -12.81
C LEU A 33 -11.47 5.64 -13.66
N GLY A 34 -12.52 6.42 -13.40
CA GLY A 34 -13.81 6.31 -14.07
C GLY A 34 -13.91 7.06 -15.40
N ARG A 35 -12.76 7.40 -16.02
CA ARG A 35 -12.71 8.20 -17.24
C ARG A 35 -13.24 7.43 -18.44
N VAL A 36 -13.94 8.12 -19.33
CA VAL A 36 -14.36 7.61 -20.64
C VAL A 36 -13.76 8.52 -21.72
N ALA A 37 -12.98 7.97 -22.65
CA ALA A 37 -12.51 8.75 -23.81
C ALA A 37 -13.71 9.12 -24.68
N PRO A 38 -13.77 10.34 -25.24
CA PRO A 38 -14.80 10.74 -26.20
C PRO A 38 -14.91 9.78 -27.39
N ASP A 39 -13.78 9.21 -27.82
CA ASP A 39 -13.68 8.32 -28.99
C ASP A 39 -13.59 6.83 -28.63
N GLY A 40 -13.69 6.47 -27.34
CA GLY A 40 -13.62 5.09 -26.87
C GLY A 40 -12.26 4.38 -27.05
N SER A 41 -11.25 5.07 -27.57
CA SER A 41 -9.90 4.54 -27.72
C SER A 41 -9.23 4.36 -26.34
N THR A 42 -8.73 3.15 -26.11
CA THR A 42 -8.01 2.79 -24.87
C THR A 42 -6.62 2.31 -25.23
N GLU A 43 -5.61 2.78 -24.49
CA GLU A 43 -4.23 2.28 -24.55
C GLU A 43 -3.87 1.78 -23.16
N GLY A 44 -3.53 0.50 -23.04
CA GLY A 44 -3.25 -0.13 -21.74
C GLY A 44 -4.46 -0.23 -20.79
N GLY A 45 -5.70 -0.18 -21.32
CA GLY A 45 -6.94 -0.20 -20.51
C GLY A 45 -7.34 1.15 -19.92
N LEU A 46 -6.58 2.22 -20.24
CA LEU A 46 -6.91 3.59 -19.90
C LEU A 46 -7.32 4.34 -21.17
N PRO A 47 -8.33 5.23 -21.11
CA PRO A 47 -8.72 6.02 -22.28
C PRO A 47 -7.57 6.93 -22.74
N THR A 48 -7.27 6.97 -24.04
CA THR A 48 -6.15 7.75 -24.58
C THR A 48 -6.39 9.24 -24.46
N LEU A 49 -5.50 9.95 -23.78
CA LEU A 49 -5.47 11.41 -23.76
C LEU A 49 -4.95 11.93 -25.10
N GLY A 50 -5.75 12.74 -25.77
CA GLY A 50 -5.20 13.77 -26.65
C GLY A 50 -4.18 14.59 -25.85
N GLY A 51 -3.02 14.85 -26.44
CA GLY A 51 -1.77 15.25 -25.77
C GLY A 51 -1.88 16.35 -24.71
N LEU A 52 -1.06 16.19 -23.66
CA LEU A 52 -0.91 17.00 -22.44
C LEU A 52 -1.95 16.79 -21.33
N GLY A 53 -1.53 16.07 -20.28
CA GLY A 53 -1.76 16.58 -18.93
C GLY A 53 -2.64 15.75 -18.00
N VAL A 54 -2.20 14.55 -17.63
CA VAL A 54 -2.28 14.07 -16.24
C VAL A 54 -1.03 13.25 -15.96
N LEU A 55 -0.21 13.68 -15.00
CA LEU A 55 1.05 12.99 -14.64
C LEU A 55 0.82 11.95 -13.54
N THR A 56 -0.19 12.13 -12.68
CA THR A 56 -0.42 11.28 -11.51
C THR A 56 -1.91 11.02 -11.23
N PRO A 57 -2.28 9.85 -10.66
CA PRO A 57 -3.66 9.53 -10.29
C PRO A 57 -4.27 10.45 -9.23
N GLU A 58 -3.48 11.33 -8.62
CA GLU A 58 -3.92 12.31 -7.62
C GLU A 58 -4.75 13.44 -8.26
N ASP A 59 -4.47 13.78 -9.52
CA ASP A 59 -5.12 14.88 -10.25
C ASP A 59 -6.50 14.50 -10.83
N GLU A 60 -7.11 13.46 -10.28
CA GLU A 60 -8.27 12.77 -10.83
C GLU A 60 -9.51 12.91 -9.94
N GLU A 61 -10.53 13.59 -10.43
CA GLU A 61 -11.78 13.82 -9.69
C GLU A 61 -12.71 12.60 -9.69
N THR A 62 -12.71 11.80 -10.78
CA THR A 62 -13.61 10.64 -10.92
C THR A 62 -12.87 9.31 -10.76
N PHE A 63 -13.00 8.68 -9.60
CA PHE A 63 -12.41 7.38 -9.31
C PHE A 63 -13.27 6.51 -8.40
N GLU A 64 -12.99 5.21 -8.42
CA GLU A 64 -13.62 4.18 -7.58
C GLU A 64 -12.53 3.27 -6.99
N TYR A 65 -12.70 2.81 -5.75
CA TYR A 65 -11.83 1.79 -5.16
C TYR A 65 -12.43 0.40 -5.40
N ARG A 66 -11.67 -0.49 -6.06
CA ARG A 66 -12.09 -1.88 -6.28
C ARG A 66 -11.29 -2.83 -5.42
N PRO A 67 -11.93 -3.79 -4.73
CA PRO A 67 -11.22 -4.79 -3.96
C PRO A 67 -10.36 -5.66 -4.89
N LEU A 68 -9.09 -5.85 -4.53
CA LEU A 68 -8.14 -6.73 -5.21
C LEU A 68 -8.12 -8.12 -4.58
N GLY A 69 -8.24 -8.20 -3.25
CA GLY A 69 -8.21 -9.45 -2.51
C GLY A 69 -7.80 -9.28 -1.05
N GLU A 70 -7.87 -10.40 -0.32
CA GLU A 70 -7.55 -10.49 1.10
C GLU A 70 -6.10 -10.91 1.31
N GLY A 71 -5.48 -10.34 2.35
CA GLY A 71 -4.06 -10.51 2.63
C GLY A 71 -3.75 -10.35 4.11
N LYS A 72 -2.45 -10.43 4.41
CA LYS A 72 -1.90 -10.05 5.71
C LYS A 72 -0.87 -8.94 5.53
N VAL A 73 -0.88 -8.01 6.48
CA VAL A 73 0.08 -6.92 6.59
C VAL A 73 0.88 -7.07 7.88
N LEU A 74 2.19 -6.96 7.77
CA LEU A 74 3.11 -6.93 8.90
C LEU A 74 3.88 -5.62 8.86
N ILE A 75 3.59 -4.72 9.80
CA ILE A 75 4.39 -3.51 10.00
C ILE A 75 5.78 -3.92 10.48
N THR A 76 6.80 -3.50 9.75
CA THR A 76 8.22 -3.79 10.02
C THR A 76 9.01 -2.55 10.44
N SER A 77 8.46 -1.35 10.25
CA SER A 77 9.07 -0.13 10.79
C SER A 77 9.10 -0.17 12.31
N HIS A 78 10.17 0.35 12.89
CA HIS A 78 10.18 0.70 14.28
C HIS A 78 9.24 1.89 14.48
N PHE A 79 8.47 1.90 15.58
CA PHE A 79 7.86 3.14 16.02
C PHE A 79 8.98 4.01 16.59
N ASP A 80 9.63 4.79 15.72
CA ASP A 80 10.36 5.96 16.16
C ASP A 80 9.31 7.02 16.49
N GLY A 81 8.65 6.85 17.63
CA GLY A 81 7.85 7.91 18.21
C GLY A 81 8.72 9.16 18.28
N THR A 82 8.15 10.31 17.93
CA THR A 82 8.79 11.58 18.19
C THR A 82 8.87 11.78 19.70
N LEU A 83 9.90 11.24 20.32
CA LEU A 83 10.36 11.72 21.61
C LEU A 83 11.20 12.96 21.35
N ASP A 84 10.55 14.04 20.91
CA ASP A 84 11.13 15.36 21.13
C ASP A 84 10.77 15.79 22.56
N MET A 85 11.68 15.46 23.47
CA MET A 85 11.71 15.98 24.83
C MET A 85 12.74 17.10 24.91
N THR A 86 12.70 18.07 23.99
CA THR A 86 13.37 19.34 24.25
C THR A 86 12.53 20.15 25.24
N ASP A 87 13.17 20.60 26.32
CA ASP A 87 12.62 21.48 27.37
C ASP A 87 11.98 22.79 26.84
N ARG A 88 12.10 23.06 25.53
CA ARG A 88 11.68 24.29 24.86
C ARG A 88 10.31 24.20 24.17
N GLY A 89 9.80 22.99 23.92
CA GLY A 89 8.47 22.77 23.34
C GLY A 89 8.25 23.35 21.93
N ASP A 90 9.30 23.60 21.14
CA ASP A 90 9.21 24.22 19.80
C ASP A 90 9.46 23.26 18.63
N ALA A 91 9.50 21.96 18.91
CA ALA A 91 9.73 20.93 17.91
C ALA A 91 8.56 20.81 16.93
N LEU A 92 8.86 20.91 15.63
CA LEU A 92 7.94 20.58 14.57
C LEU A 92 7.94 19.05 14.38
N ALA A 93 6.85 18.40 14.76
CA ALA A 93 6.65 16.99 14.42
C ALA A 93 6.69 16.82 12.87
N PRO A 94 7.24 15.72 12.34
CA PRO A 94 7.14 15.42 10.92
C PRO A 94 5.67 15.26 10.52
N ASP A 95 5.30 15.90 9.41
CA ASP A 95 3.90 16.09 8.97
C ASP A 95 3.13 14.78 8.71
N VAL A 96 3.81 13.67 8.38
CA VAL A 96 3.16 12.37 8.13
C VAL A 96 4.07 11.23 8.60
N GLN A 97 3.57 10.39 9.52
CA GLN A 97 4.29 9.20 9.97
C GLN A 97 4.18 8.09 8.91
N LEU A 98 5.26 7.89 8.15
CA LEU A 98 5.35 6.81 7.17
C LEU A 98 5.73 5.49 7.86
N LEU A 99 5.06 4.41 7.49
CA LEU A 99 5.30 3.08 8.02
C LEU A 99 5.88 2.16 6.94
N GLU A 100 6.83 1.31 7.31
CA GLU A 100 7.30 0.24 6.43
C GLU A 100 6.56 -1.04 6.75
N ALA A 101 5.99 -1.71 5.74
CA ALA A 101 5.28 -2.96 5.94
C ALA A 101 5.59 -4.01 4.86
N LEU A 102 5.44 -5.28 5.23
CA LEU A 102 5.30 -6.39 4.31
C LEU A 102 3.81 -6.65 4.10
N VAL A 103 3.39 -6.88 2.86
CA VAL A 103 2.00 -7.10 2.49
C VAL A 103 1.93 -8.30 1.56
N GLU A 104 1.16 -9.31 1.93
CA GLU A 104 1.12 -10.60 1.23
C GLU A 104 -0.32 -11.08 1.05
N SER A 105 -0.65 -11.54 -0.15
CA SER A 105 -1.96 -12.12 -0.47
C SER A 105 -2.14 -13.48 0.19
N LEU A 106 -3.34 -13.73 0.73
CA LEU A 106 -3.75 -15.05 1.22
C LEU A 106 -4.00 -16.03 0.07
N ASP A 107 -4.58 -15.53 -1.04
CA ASP A 107 -4.91 -16.35 -2.21
C ASP A 107 -3.72 -16.66 -3.12
N VAL A 108 -3.86 -17.72 -3.93
CA VAL A 108 -2.93 -18.12 -5.00
C VAL A 108 -3.72 -18.48 -6.28
N PRO A 109 -3.54 -17.78 -7.42
CA PRO A 109 -2.66 -16.62 -7.60
C PRO A 109 -3.19 -15.42 -6.81
N GLY A 110 -2.29 -14.78 -6.06
CA GLY A 110 -2.64 -13.65 -5.19
C GLY A 110 -2.62 -12.31 -5.92
N PHE A 111 -3.00 -11.25 -5.20
CA PHE A 111 -2.81 -9.89 -5.69
C PHE A 111 -1.32 -9.47 -5.68
N ALA A 112 -0.99 -8.48 -6.52
CA ALA A 112 0.27 -7.75 -6.46
C ALA A 112 0.00 -6.29 -6.09
N VAL A 113 0.59 -5.85 -4.98
CA VAL A 113 0.51 -4.48 -4.47
C VAL A 113 1.24 -3.53 -5.40
N LYS A 114 0.67 -2.35 -5.59
CA LYS A 114 1.24 -1.25 -6.36
C LYS A 114 1.16 0.06 -5.57
N LYS A 115 1.95 1.05 -6.01
CA LYS A 115 1.81 2.43 -5.54
C LYS A 115 0.37 2.91 -5.77
N TYR A 116 -0.17 3.67 -4.83
CA TYR A 116 -1.55 4.18 -4.78
C TYR A 116 -2.63 3.13 -4.52
N ASP A 117 -2.27 1.86 -4.27
CA ASP A 117 -3.24 0.92 -3.71
C ASP A 117 -3.54 1.32 -2.26
N LEU A 118 -4.79 1.12 -1.85
CA LEU A 118 -5.22 1.28 -0.46
C LEU A 118 -5.21 -0.07 0.25
N ILE A 119 -4.85 -0.04 1.52
CA ILE A 119 -4.84 -1.19 2.41
C ILE A 119 -5.78 -0.88 3.57
N ALA A 120 -6.88 -1.63 3.66
CA ALA A 120 -7.76 -1.65 4.82
C ALA A 120 -7.23 -2.69 5.81
N MET A 121 -6.50 -2.25 6.84
CA MET A 121 -6.03 -3.12 7.91
C MET A 121 -7.16 -3.35 8.92
N MET A 122 -7.37 -4.59 9.31
CA MET A 122 -8.47 -5.02 10.17
C MET A 122 -7.90 -5.68 11.44
N PRO A 123 -7.51 -4.91 12.47
CA PRO A 123 -6.97 -5.47 13.72
C PRO A 123 -7.99 -6.25 14.56
N GLY A 124 -9.27 -6.24 14.17
CA GLY A 124 -10.37 -6.91 14.85
C GLY A 124 -11.38 -5.92 15.44
N GLY A 125 -12.47 -6.44 16.02
CA GLY A 125 -13.48 -5.62 16.69
C GLY A 125 -14.30 -4.71 15.77
N GLY A 126 -14.26 -4.93 14.45
CA GLY A 126 -14.95 -4.09 13.46
C GLY A 126 -14.23 -2.79 13.13
N VAL A 127 -13.00 -2.59 13.61
CA VAL A 127 -12.18 -1.42 13.31
C VAL A 127 -11.45 -1.63 11.99
N VAL A 128 -11.41 -0.59 11.16
CA VAL A 128 -10.62 -0.53 9.92
C VAL A 128 -9.59 0.58 10.07
N ILE A 129 -8.35 0.35 9.66
CA ILE A 129 -7.33 1.40 9.60
C ILE A 129 -6.88 1.52 8.15
N GLY A 130 -7.08 2.71 7.57
CA GLY A 130 -6.76 2.98 6.18
C GLY A 130 -5.30 3.36 5.99
N TYR A 131 -4.63 2.71 5.04
CA TYR A 131 -3.30 3.08 4.59
C TYR A 131 -3.23 3.21 3.07
N GLU A 132 -2.43 4.14 2.57
CA GLU A 132 -2.09 4.25 1.16
C GLU A 132 -0.63 3.86 0.91
N VAL A 133 -0.40 3.10 -0.16
CA VAL A 133 0.96 2.75 -0.60
C VAL A 133 1.58 3.93 -1.33
N VAL A 134 2.47 4.66 -0.65
CA VAL A 134 3.16 5.83 -1.21
C VAL A 134 4.49 5.48 -1.86
N GLY A 135 5.04 4.29 -1.58
CA GLY A 135 6.34 3.90 -2.11
C GLY A 135 6.68 2.45 -1.85
N MET A 136 7.87 2.05 -2.32
CA MET A 136 8.45 0.74 -2.06
C MET A 136 9.94 0.88 -1.78
N THR A 137 10.43 0.09 -0.83
CA THR A 137 11.86 -0.03 -0.52
C THR A 137 12.29 -1.48 -0.74
N SER A 138 13.60 -1.72 -0.87
CA SER A 138 14.13 -3.08 -0.91
C SER A 138 15.38 -3.23 -0.08
N ALA A 139 15.47 -4.34 0.64
CA ALA A 139 16.67 -4.71 1.39
C ALA A 139 17.80 -5.23 0.50
N VAL A 140 17.52 -5.61 -0.75
CA VAL A 140 18.48 -6.26 -1.65
C VAL A 140 18.46 -5.55 -3.00
N GLY A 141 19.61 -5.10 -3.48
CA GLY A 141 19.76 -4.44 -4.80
C GLY A 141 19.81 -5.40 -6.00
N ILE A 142 19.37 -6.65 -5.84
CA ILE A 142 19.44 -7.70 -6.87
C ILE A 142 18.02 -8.24 -7.12
N TYR A 143 17.66 -8.31 -8.39
CA TYR A 143 16.37 -8.86 -8.81
C TYR A 143 16.26 -10.39 -8.56
N PRO A 144 15.11 -10.93 -8.12
CA PRO A 144 13.87 -10.22 -7.76
C PRO A 144 13.99 -9.50 -6.42
N TYR A 145 13.71 -8.19 -6.42
CA TYR A 145 13.87 -7.34 -5.24
C TYR A 145 13.05 -7.86 -4.05
N ALA A 146 13.62 -7.78 -2.85
CA ALA A 146 12.92 -8.07 -1.61
C ALA A 146 12.12 -6.84 -1.19
N GLN A 147 10.87 -6.74 -1.63
CA GLN A 147 10.07 -5.51 -1.55
C GLN A 147 9.45 -5.34 -0.16
N LYS A 148 9.55 -4.12 0.37
CA LYS A 148 8.70 -3.59 1.43
C LYS A 148 7.90 -2.42 0.89
N TRP A 149 6.74 -2.18 1.46
CA TRP A 149 5.86 -1.08 1.10
C TRP A 149 5.96 0.04 2.12
N VAL A 150 6.01 1.27 1.62
CA VAL A 150 5.92 2.47 2.45
C VAL A 150 4.46 2.91 2.46
N LEU A 151 3.88 2.97 3.65
CA LEU A 151 2.47 3.22 3.89
C LEU A 151 2.31 4.59 4.55
N ALA A 152 1.38 5.40 4.06
CA ALA A 152 0.91 6.61 4.72
C ALA A 152 -0.48 6.36 5.33
N PRO A 153 -0.73 6.78 6.58
CA PRO A 153 -2.06 6.68 7.18
C PRO A 153 -3.06 7.53 6.41
N ARG A 154 -4.29 7.03 6.28
CA ARG A 154 -5.45 7.70 5.69
C ARG A 154 -6.53 7.75 6.74
N ASP A 155 -6.39 8.67 7.69
CA ASP A 155 -7.25 8.78 8.88
C ASP A 155 -8.73 8.95 8.51
N GLU A 156 -9.01 9.65 7.41
CA GLU A 156 -10.36 9.87 6.90
C GLU A 156 -11.05 8.59 6.41
N LEU A 157 -10.28 7.51 6.22
CA LEU A 157 -10.77 6.22 5.76
C LEU A 157 -10.94 5.19 6.90
N SER A 158 -10.57 5.55 8.14
CA SER A 158 -10.50 4.61 9.29
C SER A 158 -11.84 4.32 9.98
N ASP A 159 -12.89 5.09 9.69
CA ASP A 159 -14.23 4.87 10.30
C ASP A 159 -15.23 4.19 9.34
N LEU A 160 -14.81 3.86 8.10
CA LEU A 160 -15.67 3.27 7.09
C LEU A 160 -15.47 1.75 7.05
N THR A 161 -16.55 0.98 7.22
CA THR A 161 -16.60 -0.45 6.87
C THR A 161 -16.11 -0.64 5.43
N PRO A 162 -15.42 -1.75 5.12
CA PRO A 162 -14.46 -1.83 4.02
C PRO A 162 -15.05 -1.24 2.75
N TRP A 163 -14.39 -0.20 2.25
CA TRP A 163 -14.88 0.83 1.33
C TRP A 163 -15.72 0.24 0.19
N THR A 164 -16.99 0.05 0.49
CA THR A 164 -18.02 -0.45 -0.41
C THR A 164 -18.90 0.73 -0.71
N LYS A 165 -18.87 1.18 -1.95
CA LYS A 165 -20.02 1.83 -2.57
C LYS A 165 -20.81 0.78 -3.30
#